data_AF-A0A412MZ51-F1
#
_entry.id   AF-A0A412MZ51-F1
#
_cell.length_a   1.000
_cell.length_b   1.000
_cell.length_c   1.000
_cell.angle_alpha   90.00
_cell.angle_beta   90.00
_cell.angle_gamma   90.00
#
_symmetry.space_group_name_H-M   'P 1'
#
loop_
_entity.id
_entity.type
_entity.pdbx_description
1 polymer ?
#
loop_
_entity_poly.entity_id
_entity_poly.type
_entity_poly.pdbx_seq_one_letter_code
_entity_poly.pdbx_strand_id
1 'polypeptide(L)'
;MQRHFRLGGGVAPKTTRLRGQSIIEYVLLIAIIGLVIVFAGQGVAGAIRNQFNLAGNTVNSGTSAGTESGGASGGGSTGAASATVQAAVAKDAKDWTLGEQKAVAEDIAAKGEASPAYSKVKAAMDVGTKWS
;
A
#
# COMPACT_ATOMS: atom_id res chain seq x y z
N MET A 1 0.18 52.80 42.55
CA MET A 1 1.31 52.26 41.75
C MET A 1 1.88 51.09 42.56
N GLN A 2 2.10 49.86 42.13
CA GLN A 2 2.44 49.30 40.82
C GLN A 2 1.78 47.91 40.67
N ARG A 3 1.58 47.50 39.43
CA ARG A 3 0.90 46.27 39.02
C ARG A 3 1.98 45.21 38.81
N HIS A 4 1.95 44.09 39.52
CA HIS A 4 2.80 42.94 39.22
C HIS A 4 1.98 41.89 38.46
N PHE A 5 2.22 41.81 37.16
CA PHE A 5 1.89 40.64 36.36
C PHE A 5 2.95 39.56 36.64
N ARG A 6 2.52 38.39 37.12
CA ARG A 6 3.18 37.13 36.80
C ARG A 6 2.09 36.12 36.45
N LEU A 7 2.02 35.85 35.15
CA LEU A 7 1.22 34.81 34.53
C LEU A 7 1.44 33.50 35.29
N GLY A 8 0.37 32.89 35.79
CA GLY A 8 0.38 31.60 36.49
C GLY A 8 0.88 30.48 35.57
N GLY A 9 2.20 30.39 35.42
CA GLY A 9 2.90 29.26 34.84
C GLY A 9 3.09 28.22 35.94
N GLY A 10 2.24 27.20 35.93
CA GLY A 10 2.27 26.17 36.95
C GLY A 10 1.40 24.97 36.61
N VAL A 11 1.42 24.49 35.36
CA VAL A 11 1.24 23.05 35.18
C VAL A 11 2.51 22.44 35.75
N ALA A 12 2.47 22.03 37.02
CA ALA A 12 3.50 21.13 37.50
C ALA A 12 3.42 19.90 36.59
N PRO A 13 4.44 19.58 35.78
CA PRO A 13 4.56 18.22 35.33
C PRO A 13 4.80 17.45 36.61
N LYS A 14 3.72 16.87 37.16
CA LYS A 14 3.86 15.68 37.99
C LYS A 14 4.57 14.72 37.05
N THR A 15 5.89 14.72 37.17
CA THR A 15 6.77 13.71 36.65
C THR A 15 6.03 12.42 36.90
N THR A 16 5.55 11.78 35.84
CA THR A 16 5.20 10.38 35.88
C THR A 16 6.48 9.73 36.36
N ARG A 17 6.55 9.51 37.67
CA ARG A 17 7.55 8.64 38.23
C ARG A 17 7.17 7.31 37.63
N LEU A 18 7.75 7.01 36.47
CA LEU A 18 7.87 5.68 35.89
C LEU A 18 8.80 4.88 36.83
N ARG A 19 8.46 4.85 38.12
CA ARG A 19 8.86 3.80 39.06
C ARG A 19 7.86 2.70 38.75
N GLY A 20 8.22 1.91 37.75
CA GLY A 20 7.37 0.86 37.27
C GLY A 20 6.97 -0.14 38.36
N GLN A 21 6.00 -0.97 37.96
CA GLN A 21 5.84 -2.35 38.40
C GLN A 21 4.80 -2.62 39.50
N SER A 22 3.63 -1.97 39.45
CA SER A 22 2.44 -2.53 40.09
C SER A 22 1.49 -3.04 39.00
N ILE A 23 1.16 -4.34 39.04
CA ILE A 23 0.20 -5.01 38.13
C ILE A 23 -1.09 -4.20 37.98
N ILE A 24 -1.51 -3.54 39.05
CA ILE A 24 -2.71 -2.70 39.09
C ILE A 24 -2.70 -1.57 38.06
N GLU A 25 -1.54 -1.00 37.71
CA GLU A 25 -1.44 0.11 36.75
C GLU A 25 -1.68 -0.36 35.31
N TYR A 26 -1.08 -1.49 34.92
CA TYR A 26 -1.34 -2.12 33.61
C TYR A 26 -2.79 -2.58 33.48
N VAL A 27 -3.35 -3.15 34.56
CA VAL A 27 -4.77 -3.54 34.61
C VAL A 27 -5.67 -2.30 34.46
N LEU A 28 -5.35 -1.19 35.13
CA LEU A 28 -6.11 0.05 35.02
C LEU A 28 -6.02 0.67 33.62
N LEU A 29 -4.84 0.68 33.01
CA LEU A 29 -4.63 1.17 31.64
C LEU A 29 -5.42 0.36 30.61
N ILE A 30 -5.33 -0.97 30.66
CA ILE A 30 -6.05 -1.84 29.73
C ILE A 30 -7.57 -1.73 29.97
N ALA A 31 -8.02 -1.64 31.22
CA ALA A 31 -9.43 -1.44 31.54
C ALA A 31 -9.98 -0.12 31.01
N ILE A 32 -9.22 0.99 31.14
CA ILE A 32 -9.62 2.30 30.63
C ILE A 32 -9.63 2.30 29.10
N ILE A 33 -8.60 1.74 28.45
CA ILE A 33 -8.55 1.65 26.98
C ILE A 33 -9.71 0.79 26.45
N GLY A 34 -9.96 -0.36 27.08
CA GLY A 34 -11.09 -1.24 26.74
C GLY A 34 -12.44 -0.54 26.90
N LEU A 35 -12.63 0.19 28.01
CA LEU A 35 -13.85 0.96 28.25
C LEU A 35 -14.09 2.04 27.20
N VAL A 36 -13.03 2.77 26.81
CA VAL A 36 -13.10 3.80 25.76
C VAL A 36 -13.48 3.18 24.42
N ILE A 37 -12.91 2.03 24.05
CA ILE A 37 -13.23 1.34 22.79
C ILE A 37 -14.70 0.87 22.77
N VAL A 38 -15.23 0.35 23.89
CA VAL A 38 -16.62 -0.12 23.98
C VAL A 38 -17.62 1.04 23.82
N PHE A 39 -17.36 2.19 24.45
CA PHE A 39 -18.25 3.35 24.37
C PHE A 39 -18.13 4.12 23.04
N ALA A 40 -16.93 4.25 22.49
CA ALA A 40 -16.70 5.01 21.25
C ALA A 40 -16.82 4.15 19.97
N GLY A 41 -16.67 2.84 20.06
CA GLY A 41 -16.61 1.95 18.89
C GLY A 41 -17.93 1.79 18.14
N GLN A 42 -19.07 1.89 18.83
CA GLN A 42 -20.38 1.62 18.21
C GLN A 42 -20.82 2.71 17.22
N GLY A 43 -20.50 3.99 17.47
CA GLY A 43 -20.87 5.10 16.59
C GLY A 43 -20.03 5.18 15.30
N VAL A 44 -18.79 4.67 15.35
CA VAL A 44 -17.85 4.73 14.24
C VAL A 44 -18.08 3.59 13.23
N ALA A 45 -18.65 2.46 13.66
CA ALA A 45 -18.93 1.32 12.79
C ALA A 45 -19.91 1.64 11.64
N GLY A 46 -20.93 2.48 11.89
CA GLY A 46 -21.91 2.89 10.86
C GLY A 46 -21.31 3.81 9.80
N ALA A 47 -20.50 4.79 10.23
CA ALA A 47 -19.81 5.71 9.32
C ALA A 47 -18.73 5.00 8.50
N ILE A 48 -17.95 4.09 9.10
CA ILE A 48 -16.95 3.27 8.40
C ILE A 48 -17.62 2.38 7.33
N ARG A 49 -18.75 1.75 7.63
CA ARG A 49 -19.48 0.91 6.67
C ARG A 49 -20.03 1.73 5.50
N ASN A 50 -20.54 2.93 5.77
CA ASN A 50 -21.03 3.82 4.72
C ASN A 50 -19.89 4.33 3.81
N GLN A 51 -18.74 4.68 4.39
CA GLN A 51 -17.55 5.08 3.64
C GLN A 51 -16.96 3.91 2.83
N PHE A 52 -16.95 2.72 3.40
CA PHE A 52 -16.47 1.52 2.71
C PHE A 52 -17.41 1.08 1.58
N ASN A 53 -18.73 1.15 1.76
CA ASN A 53 -19.70 0.86 0.70
C ASN A 53 -19.61 1.86 -0.45
N LEU A 54 -19.37 3.15 -0.16
CA LEU A 54 -19.18 4.16 -1.19
C LEU A 54 -17.88 3.93 -1.98
N ALA A 55 -16.76 3.73 -1.28
CA ALA A 55 -15.47 3.44 -1.90
C ALA A 55 -15.49 2.12 -2.69
N GLY A 56 -16.11 1.07 -2.14
CA GLY A 56 -16.29 -0.22 -2.81
C GLY A 56 -17.15 -0.11 -4.07
N ASN A 57 -18.22 0.67 -4.03
CA ASN A 57 -19.06 0.89 -5.22
C ASN A 57 -18.34 1.76 -6.28
N THR A 58 -17.50 2.71 -5.89
CA THR A 58 -16.64 3.48 -6.82
C THR A 58 -15.59 2.60 -7.50
N VAL A 59 -14.92 1.71 -6.75
CA VAL A 59 -13.95 0.77 -7.32
C VAL A 59 -14.63 -0.26 -8.23
N ASN A 60 -15.79 -0.78 -7.83
CA ASN A 60 -16.59 -1.70 -8.66
C ASN A 60 -17.14 -1.00 -9.92
N SER A 61 -17.61 0.23 -9.80
CA SER A 61 -18.08 1.02 -10.96
C SER A 61 -16.93 1.46 -11.86
N GLY A 62 -15.71 1.62 -11.33
CA GLY A 62 -14.50 1.89 -12.12
C GLY A 62 -14.08 0.70 -12.99
N THR A 63 -14.32 -0.53 -12.55
CA THR A 63 -14.09 -1.72 -13.39
C THR A 63 -15.24 -2.02 -14.35
N SER A 64 -16.46 -1.55 -14.08
CA SER A 64 -17.62 -1.72 -14.97
C SER A 64 -17.85 -0.56 -15.95
N ALA A 65 -17.35 0.65 -15.67
CA ALA A 65 -17.43 1.82 -16.55
C ALA A 65 -16.21 1.97 -17.49
N GLY A 66 -15.27 1.02 -17.44
CA GLY A 66 -14.04 1.04 -18.24
C GLY A 66 -14.06 0.22 -19.53
N THR A 67 -15.20 -0.38 -19.91
CA THR A 67 -15.27 -1.26 -21.10
C THR A 67 -15.78 -0.56 -22.36
N GLU A 68 -16.28 0.68 -22.30
CA GLU A 68 -16.78 1.34 -23.51
C GLU A 68 -16.14 2.71 -23.75
N SER A 69 -15.17 2.70 -24.67
CA SER A 69 -14.74 3.81 -25.53
C SER A 69 -13.95 4.98 -24.91
N GLY A 70 -12.63 4.93 -25.11
CA GLY A 70 -11.90 6.04 -25.74
C GLY A 70 -11.25 7.07 -24.81
N GLY A 71 -9.91 7.11 -24.85
CA GLY A 71 -9.18 8.38 -24.75
C GLY A 71 -8.19 8.52 -23.59
N ALA A 72 -6.98 8.00 -23.81
CA ALA A 72 -5.67 8.48 -23.33
C ALA A 72 -5.62 9.52 -22.18
N SER A 73 -5.05 9.13 -21.04
CA SER A 73 -3.75 9.63 -20.59
C SER A 73 -3.31 8.90 -19.31
N GLY A 74 -2.99 7.62 -19.45
CA GLY A 74 -2.22 6.85 -18.48
C GLY A 74 -0.73 7.15 -18.69
N GLY A 75 -0.29 8.31 -18.21
CA GLY A 75 1.11 8.72 -18.24
C GLY A 75 1.94 7.92 -17.24
N GLY A 76 2.50 6.79 -17.70
CA GLY A 76 3.47 6.03 -16.93
C GLY A 76 3.79 4.66 -17.52
N SER A 77 4.54 4.60 -18.62
CA SER A 77 5.28 3.44 -19.13
C SER A 77 4.55 2.17 -19.63
N THR A 78 3.24 1.99 -19.42
CA THR A 78 2.58 0.71 -19.77
C THR A 78 2.52 0.41 -21.28
N GLY A 79 2.53 1.41 -22.17
CA GLY A 79 2.35 1.18 -23.62
C GLY A 79 3.58 0.63 -24.32
N ALA A 80 4.73 1.28 -24.17
CA ALA A 80 5.96 0.87 -24.85
C ALA A 80 6.58 -0.37 -24.21
N ALA A 81 6.67 -0.41 -22.87
CA ALA A 81 7.24 -1.57 -22.17
C ALA A 81 6.41 -2.83 -22.40
N SER A 82 5.07 -2.74 -22.38
CA SER A 82 4.20 -3.89 -22.69
C SER A 82 4.37 -4.39 -24.13
N ALA A 83 4.52 -3.50 -25.11
CA ALA A 83 4.77 -3.90 -26.50
C ALA A 83 6.14 -4.59 -26.66
N THR A 84 7.19 -4.08 -26.00
CA THR A 84 8.52 -4.70 -26.00
C THR A 84 8.49 -6.07 -25.30
N VAL A 85 7.77 -6.20 -24.19
CA VAL A 85 7.59 -7.48 -23.48
C VAL A 85 6.89 -8.49 -24.36
N GLN A 86 5.82 -8.09 -25.07
CA GLN A 86 5.12 -8.99 -25.99
C GLN A 86 5.99 -9.42 -27.17
N ALA A 87 6.79 -8.49 -27.73
CA ALA A 87 7.74 -8.81 -28.80
C ALA A 87 8.84 -9.78 -28.31
N ALA A 88 9.33 -9.60 -27.07
CA ALA A 88 10.27 -10.52 -26.45
C ALA A 88 9.64 -11.91 -26.22
N VAL A 89 8.40 -11.96 -25.74
CA VAL A 89 7.65 -13.21 -25.54
C VAL A 89 7.42 -13.97 -26.85
N ALA A 90 7.43 -13.32 -28.01
CA ALA A 90 7.35 -14.02 -29.30
C ALA A 90 8.67 -14.69 -29.73
N LYS A 91 9.80 -14.30 -29.14
CA LYS A 91 11.15 -14.80 -29.46
C LYS A 91 11.63 -15.83 -28.42
N ASP A 92 12.69 -16.55 -28.74
CA ASP A 92 13.39 -17.34 -27.73
C ASP A 92 14.11 -16.42 -26.75
N ALA A 93 14.16 -16.83 -25.48
CA ALA A 93 14.82 -16.11 -24.40
C ALA A 93 16.27 -15.74 -24.75
N LYS A 94 17.06 -16.69 -25.25
CA LYS A 94 18.46 -16.48 -25.66
C LYS A 94 18.66 -15.33 -26.67
N ASP A 95 17.63 -14.96 -27.42
CA ASP A 95 17.69 -13.97 -28.50
C ASP A 95 17.20 -12.58 -28.05
N TRP A 96 16.89 -12.38 -26.76
CA TRP A 96 16.46 -11.07 -26.27
C TRP A 96 17.61 -10.08 -26.20
N THR A 97 17.34 -8.89 -26.74
CA THR A 97 18.21 -7.72 -26.58
C THR A 97 18.21 -7.20 -25.14
N LEU A 98 19.22 -6.42 -24.77
CA LEU A 98 19.32 -5.83 -23.42
C LEU A 98 18.12 -4.95 -23.06
N GLY A 99 17.52 -4.27 -24.06
CA GLY A 99 16.30 -3.48 -23.90
C GLY A 99 15.07 -4.35 -23.62
N GLU A 100 14.96 -5.51 -24.28
CA GLU A 100 13.90 -6.49 -24.05
C GLU A 100 14.05 -7.16 -22.68
N GLN A 101 15.27 -7.52 -22.29
CA GLN A 101 15.56 -8.07 -20.95
C GLN A 101 15.16 -7.09 -19.85
N LYS A 102 15.52 -5.80 -20.00
CA LYS A 102 15.13 -4.74 -19.06
C LYS A 102 13.62 -4.58 -18.97
N ALA A 103 12.93 -4.53 -20.11
CA ALA A 103 11.47 -4.40 -20.15
C ALA A 103 10.77 -5.61 -19.51
N VAL A 104 11.24 -6.83 -19.79
CA VAL A 104 10.71 -8.06 -19.16
C VAL A 104 10.96 -8.08 -17.66
N ALA A 105 12.14 -7.66 -17.20
CA ALA A 105 12.45 -7.57 -15.78
C ALA A 105 11.56 -6.56 -15.05
N GLU A 106 11.34 -5.37 -15.63
CA GLU A 106 10.44 -4.35 -15.10
C GLU A 106 8.98 -4.85 -15.06
N ASP A 107 8.55 -5.57 -16.10
CA ASP A 107 7.20 -6.14 -16.19
C ASP A 107 6.96 -7.24 -15.15
N ILE A 108 7.94 -8.14 -14.95
CA ILE A 108 7.89 -9.17 -13.90
C ILE A 108 7.98 -8.53 -12.50
N ALA A 109 8.78 -7.48 -12.31
CA ALA A 109 8.83 -6.79 -11.03
C ALA A 109 7.48 -6.11 -10.69
N ALA A 110 6.77 -5.60 -11.69
CA ALA A 110 5.48 -4.95 -11.51
C ALA A 110 4.30 -5.94 -11.37
N LYS A 111 4.31 -7.04 -12.15
CA LYS A 111 3.18 -7.99 -12.26
C LYS A 111 3.42 -9.34 -11.59
N GLY A 112 4.66 -9.65 -11.23
CA GLY A 112 5.04 -10.96 -10.70
C GLY A 112 4.70 -12.09 -11.67
N GLU A 113 4.06 -13.14 -11.14
CA GLU A 113 3.62 -14.31 -11.91
C GLU A 113 2.52 -14.00 -12.93
N ALA A 114 1.86 -12.83 -12.83
CA ALA A 114 0.88 -12.39 -13.82
C ALA A 114 1.53 -11.77 -15.08
N SER A 115 2.87 -11.63 -15.12
CA SER A 115 3.57 -11.20 -16.32
C SER A 115 3.47 -12.27 -17.42
N PRO A 116 3.15 -11.89 -18.68
CA PRO A 116 3.14 -12.83 -19.80
C PRO A 116 4.53 -13.43 -20.08
N ALA A 117 5.61 -12.81 -19.63
CA ALA A 117 6.97 -13.30 -19.81
C ALA A 117 7.43 -14.26 -18.71
N TYR A 118 6.72 -14.34 -17.58
CA TYR A 118 7.14 -15.09 -16.40
C TYR A 118 7.46 -16.56 -16.71
N SER A 119 6.52 -17.26 -17.35
CA SER A 119 6.68 -18.68 -17.68
C SER A 119 7.89 -18.93 -18.58
N LYS A 120 8.15 -18.02 -19.53
CA LYS A 120 9.28 -18.12 -20.45
C LYS A 120 10.61 -17.87 -19.73
N VAL A 121 10.68 -16.85 -18.87
CA VAL A 121 11.88 -16.59 -18.05
C VAL A 121 12.16 -17.77 -17.13
N LYS A 122 11.13 -18.34 -16.49
CA LYS A 122 11.27 -19.51 -15.62
C LYS A 122 11.83 -20.72 -16.38
N ALA A 123 11.24 -21.06 -17.53
CA ALA A 123 11.74 -22.12 -18.38
C ALA A 123 13.19 -21.87 -18.83
N ALA A 124 13.53 -20.63 -19.18
CA ALA A 124 14.88 -20.25 -19.57
C ALA A 124 15.89 -20.41 -18.42
N MET A 125 15.51 -20.08 -17.19
CA MET A 125 16.34 -20.29 -16.00
C MET A 125 16.53 -21.77 -15.68
N ASP A 126 15.47 -22.57 -15.78
CA ASP A 126 15.50 -24.00 -15.48
C ASP A 126 16.45 -24.77 -16.42
N VAL A 127 16.52 -24.37 -17.69
CA VAL A 127 17.44 -24.95 -18.69
C VAL A 127 18.81 -24.26 -18.73
N GLY A 128 19.07 -23.29 -17.85
CA GLY A 128 20.36 -22.59 -17.76
C GLY A 128 20.66 -21.71 -18.98
N THR A 129 19.63 -21.10 -19.58
CA THR A 129 19.78 -20.23 -20.76
C THR A 129 20.74 -19.08 -20.47
N LYS A 130 21.77 -18.95 -21.31
CA LYS A 130 22.70 -17.83 -21.25
C LYS A 130 22.21 -16.70 -22.14
N TRP A 131 21.96 -15.56 -21.53
CA TRP A 131 21.57 -14.32 -22.19
C TRP A 131 22.83 -13.62 -22.70
N SER A 132 22.76 -13.04 -23.89
CA SER A 132 23.86 -12.30 -24.52
C SER A 132 23.63 -10.79 -24.46
#